data_AF-A0A1B2YXW0-F1
#
_entry.id   AF-A0A1B2YXW0-F1
#
_cell.length_a   1.000
_cell.length_b   1.000
_cell.length_c   1.000
_cell.angle_alpha   90.00
_cell.angle_beta   90.00
_cell.angle_gamma   90.00
#
_symmetry.space_group_name_H-M   'P 1'
#
loop_
_entity.id
_entity.type
_entity.pdbx_description
1 polymer ?
#
loop_
_entity_poly.entity_id
_entity_poly.type
_entity_poly.pdbx_seq_one_letter_code
_entity_poly.pdbx_strand_id
1 'polypeptide(L)'
;METNRQKKIAGVLQRDLADVLQSALREAGTQGIIISVTQAKVTTDLSQAKAYLSIFPSDKAETVIAEINKLKYQIKHQIALKTKNQLRRMPNLEFFNDDSLDYIAGIEDAVKGKENPIENRDLLDKRKKAGN
;
A
#
# COMPACT_ATOMS: atom_id res chain seq x y z
N MET A 1 -1.52 -20.75 3.73
CA MET A 1 -1.03 -20.22 5.03
C MET A 1 0.33 -19.58 4.81
N GLU A 2 0.58 -18.42 5.41
CA GLU A 2 1.88 -17.73 5.32
C GLU A 2 2.93 -18.46 6.16
N THR A 3 4.10 -18.70 5.60
CA THR A 3 5.21 -19.40 6.26
C THR A 3 5.99 -18.48 7.21
N ASN A 4 6.64 -19.04 8.23
CA ASN A 4 7.55 -18.29 9.10
C ASN A 4 8.68 -17.60 8.31
N ARG A 5 9.10 -18.20 7.19
CA ARG A 5 10.09 -17.61 6.30
C ARG A 5 9.55 -16.37 5.58
N GLN A 6 8.31 -16.41 5.08
CA GLN A 6 7.66 -15.24 4.47
C GLN A 6 7.53 -14.10 5.47
N LYS A 7 7.07 -14.37 6.70
CA LYS A 7 6.97 -13.36 7.77
C LYS A 7 8.31 -12.69 8.07
N LYS A 8 9.36 -13.50 8.20
CA LYS A 8 10.71 -12.98 8.48
C LYS A 8 11.21 -12.09 7.33
N ILE A 9 11.03 -12.52 6.09
CA ILE A 9 11.44 -11.74 4.91
C ILE A 9 10.62 -10.46 4.78
N ALA A 10 9.31 -10.54 4.96
CA ALA A 10 8.42 -9.37 4.95
C ALA A 10 8.85 -8.33 5.99
N GLY A 11 9.15 -8.75 7.23
CA GLY A 11 9.60 -7.83 8.28
C GLY A 11 11.01 -7.26 8.08
N VAL A 12 11.87 -7.94 7.32
CA VAL A 12 13.17 -7.38 6.89
C VAL A 12 12.93 -6.34 5.79
N LEU A 13 12.18 -6.71 4.75
CA LEU A 13 11.87 -5.82 3.64
C LEU A 13 11.16 -4.56 4.12
N GLN A 14 10.20 -4.67 5.04
CA GLN A 14 9.48 -3.51 5.58
C GLN A 14 10.43 -2.48 6.22
N ARG A 15 11.38 -2.95 7.04
CA ARG A 15 12.36 -2.07 7.71
C ARG A 15 13.34 -1.46 6.71
N ASP A 16 13.94 -2.28 5.85
CA ASP A 16 14.93 -1.81 4.88
C ASP A 16 14.30 -0.86 3.84
N LEU A 17 13.05 -1.12 3.43
CA LEU A 17 12.30 -0.22 2.55
C LEU A 17 12.03 1.13 3.21
N ALA A 18 11.62 1.13 4.48
CA ALA A 18 11.38 2.37 5.21
C ALA A 18 12.64 3.23 5.28
N ASP A 19 13.78 2.62 5.62
CA ASP A 19 15.07 3.32 5.68
C ASP A 19 15.48 3.89 4.32
N VAL A 20 15.42 3.07 3.26
CA VAL A 20 15.84 3.49 1.91
C VAL A 20 14.94 4.60 1.37
N LEU A 21 13.62 4.48 1.51
CA LEU A 21 12.68 5.49 1.05
C LEU A 21 12.85 6.80 1.84
N GLN A 22 13.07 6.72 3.15
CA GLN A 22 13.27 7.90 3.98
C GLN A 22 14.61 8.60 3.67
N SER A 23 15.68 7.85 3.41
CA SER A 23 16.95 8.41 2.94
C SER A 23 16.80 9.08 1.58
N ALA A 24 16.15 8.43 0.62
CA ALA A 24 15.94 8.98 -0.72
C ALA A 24 15.16 10.30 -0.69
N LEU A 25 14.14 10.43 0.16
CA LEU A 25 13.40 11.68 0.34
C LEU A 25 14.26 12.82 0.90
N ARG A 26 15.12 12.51 1.88
CA ARG A 26 16.06 13.48 2.46
C ARG A 26 17.04 13.98 1.41
N GLU A 27 17.58 13.07 0.60
CA GLU A 27 18.49 13.40 -0.51
C GLU A 27 17.81 14.23 -1.59
N ALA A 28 16.54 13.95 -1.89
CA ALA A 28 15.73 14.72 -2.84
C ALA A 28 15.31 16.11 -2.29
N GLY A 29 15.68 16.47 -1.05
CA GLY A 29 15.34 17.76 -0.45
C GLY A 29 13.83 17.98 -0.28
N THR A 30 13.04 16.90 -0.30
CA THR A 30 11.58 16.98 -0.31
C THR A 30 11.08 17.26 1.11
N GLN A 31 10.84 18.53 1.43
CA GLN A 31 10.32 18.95 2.72
C GLN A 31 8.79 18.82 2.77
N GLY A 32 8.26 18.35 3.89
CA GLY A 32 6.81 18.24 4.14
C GLY A 32 6.14 17.01 3.53
N ILE A 33 6.89 16.02 3.03
CA ILE A 33 6.37 14.70 2.65
C ILE A 33 6.93 13.65 3.60
N ILE A 34 6.05 12.85 4.19
CA ILE A 34 6.38 11.73 5.05
C ILE A 34 5.93 10.45 4.35
N ILE A 35 6.83 9.47 4.26
CA ILE A 35 6.53 8.14 3.71
C ILE A 35 6.79 7.11 4.81
N SER A 36 5.84 6.21 5.01
CA SER A 36 5.93 5.11 5.95
C SER A 36 5.55 3.80 5.27
N VAL A 37 6.25 2.71 5.56
CA VAL A 37 5.90 1.38 5.04
C VAL A 37 5.01 0.67 6.07
N THR A 38 3.72 0.59 5.78
CA THR A 38 2.73 0.03 6.71
C THR A 38 2.77 -1.50 6.73
N GLN A 39 2.90 -2.11 5.56
CA GLN A 39 2.93 -3.55 5.41
C GLN A 39 3.78 -3.99 4.21
N ALA A 40 4.47 -5.12 4.35
CA ALA A 40 5.07 -5.85 3.23
C ALA A 40 4.46 -7.26 3.15
N LYS A 41 4.02 -7.67 1.96
CA LYS A 41 3.53 -9.04 1.67
C LYS A 41 4.43 -9.69 0.65
N VAL A 42 4.76 -10.97 0.86
CA VAL A 42 5.68 -11.71 -0.01
C VAL A 42 4.99 -12.98 -0.49
N THR A 43 5.11 -13.27 -1.79
CA THR A 43 4.53 -14.49 -2.39
C THR A 43 5.15 -15.76 -1.83
N THR A 44 4.46 -16.89 -1.97
CA THR A 44 4.90 -18.19 -1.43
C THR A 44 6.20 -18.70 -2.03
N ASP A 45 6.44 -18.38 -3.31
CA ASP A 45 7.68 -18.64 -4.04
C ASP A 45 8.78 -17.60 -3.77
N LEU A 46 8.49 -16.57 -2.97
CA LEU A 46 9.39 -15.48 -2.59
C LEU A 46 9.96 -14.69 -3.78
N SER A 47 9.29 -14.74 -4.93
CA SER A 47 9.72 -14.05 -6.15
C SER A 47 9.21 -12.61 -6.23
N GLN A 48 8.09 -12.31 -5.56
CA GLN A 48 7.41 -11.02 -5.59
C GLN A 48 7.12 -10.54 -4.17
N ALA A 49 7.22 -9.23 -3.98
CA ALA A 49 6.91 -8.56 -2.73
C ALA A 49 6.14 -7.27 -2.99
N LYS A 50 5.01 -7.12 -2.32
CA LYS A 50 4.13 -5.95 -2.35
C LYS A 50 4.35 -5.13 -1.08
N ALA A 51 4.73 -3.87 -1.23
CA ALA A 51 4.90 -2.93 -0.15
C ALA A 51 3.78 -1.89 -0.19
N TYR A 52 3.07 -1.78 0.92
CA TYR A 52 2.02 -0.79 1.14
C TYR A 52 2.64 0.40 1.86
N LEU A 53 2.44 1.59 1.29
CA LEU A 53 3.05 2.83 1.71
C LEU A 53 1.96 3.81 2.15
N SER A 54 2.11 4.37 3.35
CA SER A 54 1.33 5.52 3.79
C SER A 54 2.13 6.78 3.52
N ILE A 55 1.51 7.73 2.81
CA ILE A 55 2.15 8.97 2.37
C ILE A 55 1.34 10.14 2.89
N PHE A 56 2.02 11.07 3.56
CA PHE A 56 1.43 12.30 4.07
C PHE A 56 2.15 13.52 3.50
N PRO A 57 1.43 14.54 3.00
CA PRO A 57 -0.04 14.61 2.91
C PRO A 57 -0.61 13.72 1.78
N SER A 58 -1.86 13.27 1.93
CA SER A 58 -2.48 12.22 1.09
C SER A 58 -2.74 12.66 -0.35
N ASP A 59 -2.94 13.96 -0.58
CA ASP A 59 -3.04 14.59 -1.91
C ASP A 59 -1.80 14.34 -2.78
N LYS A 60 -0.65 14.10 -2.17
CA LYS A 60 0.61 13.82 -2.87
C LYS A 60 0.89 12.34 -3.05
N ALA A 61 0.08 11.46 -2.48
CA ALA A 61 0.35 10.01 -2.45
C ALA A 61 0.54 9.43 -3.86
N GLU A 62 -0.39 9.68 -4.78
CA GLU A 62 -0.32 9.16 -6.16
C GLU A 62 0.95 9.64 -6.88
N THR A 63 1.27 10.93 -6.76
CA THR A 63 2.45 11.52 -7.41
C THR A 63 3.73 10.89 -6.87
N VAL A 64 3.84 10.76 -5.55
CA VAL A 64 5.00 10.16 -4.89
C VAL A 64 5.15 8.69 -5.25
N ILE A 65 4.05 7.93 -5.34
CA ILE A 65 4.09 6.52 -5.75
C ILE A 65 4.54 6.38 -7.20
N ALA A 66 4.12 7.28 -8.09
CA ALA A 66 4.58 7.29 -9.47
C ALA A 66 6.11 7.53 -9.53
N GLU A 67 6.63 8.48 -8.75
CA GLU A 67 8.07 8.74 -8.64
C GLU A 67 8.84 7.54 -8.06
N ILE A 68 8.35 6.92 -6.99
CA ILE A 68 8.94 5.69 -6.42
C ILE A 68 8.98 4.57 -7.47
N ASN A 69 7.93 4.43 -8.28
CA ASN A 69 7.89 3.43 -9.33
C ASN A 69 8.92 3.70 -10.45
N LYS A 70 9.22 4.98 -10.76
CA LYS A 70 10.33 5.33 -11.68
C LYS A 70 11.70 4.96 -11.07
N LEU A 71 11.87 5.20 -9.78
CA LEU A 71 13.12 4.92 -9.04
C LEU A 71 13.22 3.47 -8.54
N LYS A 72 12.23 2.63 -8.82
CA LYS A 72 12.11 1.24 -8.36
C LYS A 72 13.37 0.41 -8.58
N TYR A 73 14.06 0.58 -9.70
CA TYR A 73 15.30 -0.16 -9.97
C TYR A 73 16.43 0.22 -9.01
N GLN A 74 16.61 1.53 -8.75
CA GLN A 74 17.62 2.03 -7.83
C GLN A 74 17.32 1.59 -6.40
N ILE A 75 16.06 1.71 -5.96
CA ILE A 75 15.58 1.24 -4.65
C ILE A 75 15.84 -0.26 -4.49
N LYS A 76 15.46 -1.06 -5.49
CA LYS A 76 15.71 -2.51 -5.51
C LYS A 76 17.21 -2.82 -5.39
N HIS A 77 18.06 -2.09 -6.10
CA HIS A 77 19.50 -2.29 -6.03
C HIS A 77 20.06 -2.00 -4.63
N GLN A 78 19.71 -0.86 -4.04
CA GLN A 78 20.16 -0.52 -2.68
C GLN A 78 19.71 -1.55 -1.64
N ILE A 79 18.47 -2.02 -1.73
CA ILE A 79 17.94 -3.04 -0.80
C ILE A 79 18.61 -4.38 -1.05
N ALA A 80 18.85 -4.76 -2.30
CA ALA A 80 19.56 -5.99 -2.62
C ALA A 80 20.97 -6.01 -2.00
N LEU A 81 21.66 -4.87 -1.98
CA LEU A 81 22.97 -4.72 -1.32
C LEU A 81 22.88 -4.91 0.20
N LYS A 82 21.87 -4.32 0.85
CA LYS A 82 21.62 -4.45 2.30
C LYS A 82 21.20 -5.87 2.69
N THR A 83 20.36 -6.49 1.88
CA THR A 83 19.76 -7.81 2.16
C THR A 83 20.53 -8.99 1.59
N LYS A 84 21.67 -8.78 0.93
CA LYS A 84 22.45 -9.84 0.24
C LYS A 84 22.78 -11.05 1.11
N ASN A 85 22.97 -10.84 2.42
CA ASN A 85 23.31 -11.90 3.38
C ASN A 85 22.07 -12.59 3.96
N GLN A 86 20.88 -12.02 3.78
CA GLN A 86 19.62 -12.50 4.35
C GLN A 86 18.72 -13.15 3.29
N LEU A 87 18.84 -12.71 2.03
CA LEU A 87 18.02 -13.17 0.92
C LEU A 87 18.88 -13.88 -0.13
N ARG A 88 18.49 -15.12 -0.47
CA ARG A 88 19.09 -15.86 -1.59
C ARG A 88 18.82 -15.20 -2.94
N ARG A 89 17.65 -14.59 -3.09
CA ARG A 89 17.21 -13.85 -4.28
C ARG A 89 16.35 -12.68 -3.83
N MET A 90 16.61 -11.51 -4.40
CA MET A 90 15.80 -10.31 -4.16
C MET A 90 14.47 -10.43 -4.93
N PRO A 91 13.31 -10.37 -4.25
CA PRO A 91 12.02 -10.36 -4.93
C PRO A 91 11.85 -9.09 -5.79
N ASN A 92 10.95 -9.15 -6.77
CA ASN A 92 10.47 -7.97 -7.45
C ASN A 92 9.57 -7.18 -6.51
N LEU A 93 9.84 -5.89 -6.36
CA LEU A 93 9.10 -4.98 -5.47
C LEU A 93 7.97 -4.32 -6.23
N GLU A 94 6.78 -4.29 -5.66
CA GLU A 94 5.65 -3.50 -6.12
C GLU A 94 5.19 -2.58 -5.00
N PHE A 95 4.88 -1.33 -5.35
CA PHE A 95 4.53 -0.29 -4.39
C PHE A 95 3.07 0.10 -4.58
N PHE A 96 2.33 0.15 -3.48
CA PHE A 96 0.92 0.52 -3.44
C PHE A 96 0.71 1.59 -2.37
N ASN A 97 -0.27 2.46 -2.60
CA ASN A 97 -0.75 3.33 -1.53
C ASN A 97 -1.46 2.46 -0.48
N ASP A 98 -1.36 2.88 0.77
CA ASP A 98 -2.18 2.34 1.85
C ASP A 98 -3.28 3.33 2.20
N ASP A 99 -4.27 3.39 1.31
CA ASP A 99 -5.51 4.14 1.40
C ASP A 99 -6.56 3.45 2.28
N SER A 100 -6.17 2.43 3.06
CA SER A 100 -7.04 1.78 4.04
C SER A 100 -7.67 2.77 5.01
N LEU A 101 -7.00 3.89 5.32
CA LEU A 101 -7.55 4.97 6.13
C LEU A 101 -8.68 5.72 5.42
N ASP A 102 -8.52 6.01 4.13
CA ASP A 102 -9.54 6.70 3.32
C ASP A 102 -10.77 5.80 3.08
N TYR A 103 -10.55 4.48 2.91
CA TYR A 103 -11.63 3.50 2.79
C TYR A 103 -12.48 3.40 4.08
N ILE A 104 -11.85 3.43 5.26
CA ILE A 104 -12.57 3.42 6.55
C ILE A 104 -13.33 4.72 6.76
N ALA A 105 -12.76 5.87 6.41
CA ALA A 105 -13.45 7.16 6.49
C ALA A 105 -14.70 7.19 5.60
N GLY A 106 -14.63 6.63 4.38
CA GLY A 106 -15.79 6.48 3.50
C GLY A 106 -16.86 5.53 4.06
N ILE A 107 -16.46 4.46 4.77
CA ILE A 107 -17.41 3.58 5.46
C ILE A 107 -18.04 4.29 6.65
N GLU A 108 -17.29 5.01 7.48
CA GLU A 108 -17.86 5.75 8.60
C GLU A 108 -18.83 6.83 8.14
N ASP A 109 -18.56 7.50 7.01
CA ASP A 109 -19.47 8.49 6.43
C ASP A 109 -20.74 7.81 5.86
N ALA A 110 -20.59 6.65 5.19
CA ALA A 110 -21.71 5.84 4.72
C ALA A 110 -22.55 5.25 5.88
N VAL A 111 -21.94 4.95 7.02
CA VAL A 111 -22.60 4.42 8.23
C VAL A 111 -23.19 5.55 9.10
N LYS A 112 -22.63 6.77 9.04
CA LYS A 112 -23.20 7.98 9.67
C LYS A 112 -24.33 8.61 8.84
N GLY A 113 -24.64 8.05 7.67
CA GLY A 113 -25.83 8.38 6.88
C GLY A 113 -27.10 8.26 7.73
N LYS A 114 -27.71 9.42 8.01
CA LYS A 114 -28.89 9.64 8.85
C LYS A 114 -30.21 9.04 8.33
N GLU A 115 -30.21 7.92 7.60
CA GLU A 115 -31.45 7.33 7.09
C GLU A 115 -31.41 5.80 7.17
N ASN A 116 -32.20 5.25 8.10
CA ASN A 116 -32.46 3.82 8.18
C ASN A 116 -33.30 3.41 6.95
N PRO A 117 -32.78 2.59 6.01
CA PRO A 117 -33.55 2.14 4.84
C PRO A 117 -34.69 1.17 5.19
N ILE A 118 -34.92 0.89 6.47
CA ILE A 118 -36.09 0.15 6.97
C ILE A 118 -37.33 1.06 6.99
N GLU A 119 -37.17 2.38 7.15
CA GLU A 119 -38.31 3.31 7.30
C GLU A 119 -38.77 3.95 5.99
N ASN A 120 -37.90 4.02 4.96
CA ASN A 120 -38.22 4.74 3.73
C ASN A 120 -38.17 3.82 2.48
N ARG A 121 -39.33 3.22 2.16
CA ARG A 121 -39.50 2.24 1.06
C ARG A 121 -39.40 2.84 -0.35
N ASP A 122 -39.25 4.17 -0.47
CA ASP A 122 -39.20 4.89 -1.74
C ASP A 122 -37.81 4.95 -2.39
N LEU A 123 -36.75 4.55 -1.67
CA LEU A 123 -35.38 4.45 -2.21
C LEU A 123 -35.12 3.16 -2.99
N LEU A 124 -36.11 2.27 -3.08
CA LEU A 124 -35.97 1.02 -3.82
C LEU A 124 -36.24 1.27 -5.30
N ASP A 125 -35.23 1.05 -6.13
CA ASP A 125 -35.37 1.08 -7.58
C ASP A 125 -36.51 0.16 -8.04
N LYS A 126 -37.45 0.72 -8.82
CA LYS A 126 -38.58 -0.05 -9.37
C LYS A 126 -38.01 -1.17 -10.22
N ARG A 127 -38.24 -2.42 -9.79
CA ARG A 127 -37.90 -3.63 -10.55
C ARG A 127 -38.33 -3.45 -12.01
N LYS A 128 -37.36 -3.51 -12.93
CA LYS A 128 -37.63 -3.63 -14.36
C LYS A 128 -38.56 -4.83 -14.55
N LYS A 129 -39.78 -4.57 -15.04
CA LYS A 129 -40.69 -5.62 -15.48
C LYS A 129 -39.97 -6.42 -16.56
N ALA A 130 -39.76 -7.71 -16.31
CA ALA A 130 -39.44 -8.65 -17.37
C ALA A 130 -40.67 -8.70 -18.29
N GLY A 131 -40.51 -8.23 -19.52
CA GLY A 131 -41.53 -8.39 -20.54
C GLY A 131 -41.61 -9.86 -20.95
N ASN A 132 -42.82 -10.39 -20.96
CA ASN A 132 -43.37 -11.19 -22.06
C ASN A 132 -44.90 -11.07 -22.02
#